data_AF-A0A1W1H5F0-F1
#
_entry.id   AF-A0A1W1H5F0-F1
#
_cell.length_a   1.000
_cell.length_b   1.000
_cell.length_c   1.000
_cell.angle_alpha   90.00
_cell.angle_beta   90.00
_cell.angle_gamma   90.00
#
_symmetry.space_group_name_H-M   'P 1'
#
loop_
_entity.id
_entity.type
_entity.pdbx_description
1 polymer ?
#
loop_
_entity_poly.entity_id
_entity_poly.type
_entity_poly.pdbx_seq_one_letter_code
_entity_poly.pdbx_strand_id
1 'polypeptide(L)'
;MKAIYASIPNILESRRDEAYFHTIFYLMVSASGVRAHSEILTCKGRIDMIVEFKDKIYIMEFKCNQNSDAAIMQIRSKNYADSYLQKSKTVHLMGINFDTEKRNISDWKHEQF
;
A
#
# COMPACT_ATOMS: atom_id res chain seq x y z
N MET A 1 5.02 8.63 8.66
CA MET A 1 4.83 7.17 8.48
C MET A 1 5.86 6.35 9.25
N LYS A 2 7.18 6.50 9.00
CA LYS A 2 8.20 5.76 9.75
C LYS A 2 8.12 5.93 11.28
N ALA A 3 7.76 7.12 11.76
CA ALA A 3 7.57 7.41 13.18
C ALA A 3 6.48 6.57 13.86
N ILE A 4 5.40 6.24 13.14
CA ILE A 4 4.30 5.43 13.68
C ILE A 4 4.80 4.00 13.91
N TYR A 5 5.41 3.38 12.91
CA TYR A 5 6.00 2.04 13.07
C TYR A 5 7.09 2.00 14.16
N ALA A 6 7.93 3.04 14.24
CA ALA A 6 8.96 3.14 15.28
C ALA A 6 8.38 3.25 16.70
N SER A 7 7.16 3.79 16.84
CA SER A 7 6.48 3.92 18.14
C SER A 7 5.84 2.63 18.64
N ILE A 8 5.75 1.57 17.82
CA ILE A 8 5.10 0.31 18.21
C ILE A 8 6.05 -0.54 19.05
N PRO A 9 5.71 -0.84 20.32
CA PRO A 9 6.54 -1.67 21.18
C PRO A 9 6.84 -3.05 20.58
N ASN A 10 8.03 -3.59 20.83
CA ASN A 10 8.49 -4.86 20.25
C ASN A 10 7.75 -6.10 20.80
N ILE A 11 7.13 -5.96 21.98
CA ILE A 11 6.48 -7.06 22.69
C ILE A 11 5.08 -7.36 22.14
N LEU A 12 4.46 -6.42 21.43
CA LEU A 12 3.05 -6.52 21.04
C LEU A 12 2.77 -7.56 19.95
N GLU A 13 3.73 -7.83 19.07
CA GLU A 13 3.51 -8.78 17.99
C GLU A 13 4.82 -9.46 17.59
N SER A 14 4.78 -10.79 17.54
CA SER A 14 5.93 -11.62 17.16
C SER A 14 5.94 -11.92 15.66
N ARG A 15 4.75 -12.03 15.05
CA ARG A 15 4.59 -12.34 13.63
C ARG A 15 4.50 -11.05 12.81
N ARG A 16 5.62 -10.68 12.21
CA ARG A 16 5.81 -9.43 11.45
C ARG A 16 5.90 -9.72 9.95
N ASP A 17 4.79 -10.21 9.39
CA ASP A 17 4.65 -10.44 7.96
C ASP A 17 4.00 -9.24 7.26
N GLU A 18 3.85 -9.34 5.93
CA GLU A 18 3.29 -8.28 5.10
C GLU A 18 1.88 -7.85 5.54
N ALA A 19 1.06 -8.80 5.99
CA ALA A 19 -0.30 -8.53 6.46
C ALA A 19 -0.30 -7.65 7.72
N TYR A 20 0.65 -7.86 8.64
CA TYR A 20 0.80 -7.00 9.82
C TYR A 20 1.10 -5.54 9.43
N PHE A 21 2.09 -5.31 8.57
CA PHE A 21 2.47 -3.96 8.16
C PHE A 21 1.37 -3.28 7.33
N HIS A 22 0.75 -4.03 6.42
CA HIS A 22 -0.41 -3.58 5.64
C HIS A 22 -1.55 -3.14 6.56
N THR A 23 -1.93 -3.97 7.55
CA THR A 23 -3.03 -3.66 8.46
C THR A 23 -2.80 -2.34 9.21
N ILE A 24 -1.59 -2.12 9.75
CA ILE A 24 -1.24 -0.87 10.44
C ILE A 24 -1.31 0.33 9.49
N PHE A 25 -0.82 0.17 8.26
CA PHE A 25 -0.88 1.22 7.25
C PHE A 25 -2.33 1.60 6.94
N TYR A 26 -3.16 0.59 6.69
CA TYR A 26 -4.58 0.76 6.41
C TYR A 26 -5.29 1.49 7.56
N LEU A 27 -5.04 1.08 8.81
CA LEU A 27 -5.61 1.73 9.98
C LEU A 27 -5.14 3.19 10.12
N MET A 28 -3.86 3.48 9.87
CA MET A 28 -3.32 4.84 9.88
C MET A 28 -4.05 5.75 8.88
N VAL A 29 -4.18 5.30 7.63
CA VAL A 29 -4.84 6.10 6.58
C VAL A 29 -6.33 6.24 6.88
N SER A 30 -6.99 5.17 7.29
CA SER A 30 -8.42 5.19 7.63
C SER A 30 -8.71 6.14 8.80
N ALA A 31 -7.87 6.13 9.84
CA ALA A 31 -7.98 7.01 11.00
C ALA A 31 -7.76 8.50 10.65
N SER A 32 -7.06 8.81 9.55
CA SER A 32 -6.92 10.19 9.07
C SER A 32 -8.20 10.76 8.44
N GLY A 33 -9.24 9.94 8.25
CA GLY A 33 -10.51 10.33 7.62
C GLY A 33 -10.49 10.27 6.09
N VAL A 34 -9.36 9.85 5.49
CA VAL A 34 -9.27 9.60 4.04
C VAL A 34 -9.97 8.28 3.71
N ARG A 35 -10.65 8.22 2.56
CA ARG A 35 -11.30 6.99 2.09
C ARG A 35 -10.24 5.97 1.66
N ALA A 36 -10.08 4.94 2.47
CA ALA A 36 -9.21 3.80 2.21
C ALA A 36 -10.04 2.52 2.07
N HIS A 37 -9.68 1.70 1.09
CA HIS A 37 -10.19 0.36 0.90
C HIS A 37 -9.01 -0.61 0.94
N SER A 38 -9.14 -1.72 1.65
CA SER A 38 -8.10 -2.75 1.76
C SER A 38 -8.63 -4.06 1.16
N GLU A 39 -7.73 -4.88 0.60
CA GLU A 39 -8.02 -6.20 0.04
C GLU A 39 -9.06 -6.18 -1.10
N ILE A 40 -8.90 -5.30 -2.08
CA ILE A 40 -9.87 -5.16 -3.18
C ILE A 40 -9.68 -6.29 -4.20
N LEU A 41 -10.69 -7.17 -4.28
CA LEU A 41 -10.71 -8.26 -5.27
C LEU A 41 -11.07 -7.73 -6.67
N THR A 42 -10.32 -8.20 -7.67
CA THR A 42 -10.52 -7.90 -9.09
C THR A 42 -10.48 -9.20 -9.90
N CYS A 43 -10.91 -9.15 -11.16
CA CYS A 43 -10.77 -10.31 -12.06
C CYS A 43 -9.30 -10.69 -12.37
N LYS A 44 -8.34 -9.78 -12.12
CA LYS A 44 -6.92 -9.99 -12.40
C LYS A 44 -6.11 -10.36 -11.14
N GLY A 45 -6.71 -10.28 -9.95
CA GLY A 45 -6.10 -10.59 -8.66
C GLY A 45 -6.61 -9.70 -7.54
N ARG A 46 -5.79 -9.45 -6.53
CA ARG A 46 -6.15 -8.65 -5.35
C ARG A 46 -5.23 -7.45 -5.23
N ILE A 47 -5.82 -6.27 -5.08
CA ILE A 47 -5.10 -5.02 -4.77
C ILE A 47 -5.02 -4.92 -3.27
N ASP A 48 -3.83 -4.71 -2.72
CA ASP A 48 -3.68 -4.58 -1.27
C ASP A 48 -4.48 -3.39 -0.73
N MET A 49 -4.30 -2.20 -1.31
CA MET A 49 -4.98 -1.01 -0.81
C MET A 49 -5.25 0.03 -1.90
N ILE A 50 -6.40 0.69 -1.78
CA ILE A 50 -6.76 1.87 -2.58
C ILE A 50 -7.07 3.03 -1.66
N VAL A 51 -6.52 4.20 -1.98
CA VAL A 51 -6.82 5.46 -1.29
C VAL A 51 -7.45 6.43 -2.27
N GLU A 52 -8.68 6.84 -2.00
CA GLU A 52 -9.44 7.74 -2.86
C GLU A 52 -9.55 9.14 -2.28
N PHE A 53 -9.17 10.12 -3.11
CA PHE A 53 -9.45 11.54 -2.90
C PHE A 53 -10.47 12.03 -3.92
N LYS A 54 -10.76 13.33 -3.89
CA LYS A 54 -11.72 13.97 -4.81
C LYS A 54 -11.25 13.86 -6.28
N ASP A 55 -9.97 14.11 -6.52
CA ASP A 55 -9.34 14.29 -7.82
C ASP A 55 -8.28 13.24 -8.16
N LYS A 56 -7.96 12.34 -7.21
CA LYS A 56 -6.91 11.34 -7.37
C LYS A 56 -7.23 10.02 -6.68
N ILE A 57 -6.63 8.95 -7.19
CA ILE A 57 -6.68 7.60 -6.65
C ILE A 57 -5.26 7.08 -6.51
N TYR A 58 -4.92 6.53 -5.36
CA TYR A 58 -3.68 5.77 -5.18
C TYR A 58 -4.01 4.28 -5.15
N ILE A 59 -3.38 3.52 -6.03
CA ILE A 59 -3.37 2.05 -6.03
C ILE A 59 -2.04 1.64 -5.38
N MET A 60 -2.14 0.89 -4.28
CA MET A 60 -1.02 0.59 -3.43
C MET A 60 -0.80 -0.93 -3.33
N GLU A 61 0.46 -1.33 -3.41
CA GLU A 61 0.91 -2.71 -3.16
C GLU A 61 2.04 -2.69 -2.13
N PHE A 62 1.98 -3.63 -1.20
CA PHE A 62 2.98 -3.78 -0.15
C PHE A 62 3.88 -4.98 -0.42
N LYS A 63 5.12 -4.89 0.07
CA LYS A 63 6.08 -5.98 0.10
C LYS A 63 6.84 -6.00 1.42
N CYS A 64 7.32 -7.16 1.83
CA CYS A 64 8.28 -7.31 2.93
C CYS A 64 9.60 -7.92 2.44
N ASN A 65 10.72 -7.29 2.78
CA ASN A 65 12.08 -7.72 2.46
C ASN A 65 12.31 -8.00 0.96
N GLN A 66 11.61 -7.27 0.09
CA GLN A 66 11.82 -7.30 -1.36
C GLN A 66 12.28 -5.91 -1.81
N ASN A 67 11.52 -5.25 -2.68
CA ASN A 67 11.72 -3.87 -3.09
C ASN A 67 10.40 -3.26 -3.58
N SER A 68 10.33 -1.93 -3.59
CA SER A 68 9.16 -1.18 -4.06
C SER A 68 8.93 -1.28 -5.58
N ASP A 69 9.96 -1.56 -6.38
CA ASP A 69 9.81 -1.81 -7.81
C ASP A 69 8.97 -3.07 -8.10
N ALA A 70 9.12 -4.12 -7.30
CA ALA A 70 8.34 -5.36 -7.41
C ALA A 70 6.85 -5.09 -7.17
N ALA A 71 6.53 -4.23 -6.20
CA ALA A 71 5.17 -3.78 -5.97
C ALA A 71 4.61 -3.00 -7.17
N ILE A 72 5.37 -2.04 -7.73
CA ILE A 72 4.96 -1.30 -8.93
C ILE A 72 4.77 -2.24 -10.14
N MET A 73 5.68 -3.19 -10.35
CA MET A 73 5.58 -4.19 -11.42
C MET A 73 4.35 -5.08 -11.25
N GLN A 74 3.98 -5.45 -10.02
CA GLN A 74 2.75 -6.19 -9.75
C GLN A 74 1.52 -5.37 -10.18
N ILE A 75 1.45 -4.09 -9.79
CA ILE A 75 0.34 -3.20 -10.17
C ILE A 75 0.19 -3.11 -11.70
N ARG A 76 1.31 -2.92 -12.41
CA ARG A 76 1.35 -2.81 -13.87
C ARG A 76 0.98 -4.12 -14.56
N SER A 77 1.62 -5.23 -14.18
CA SER A 77 1.37 -6.55 -14.81
C SER A 77 -0.07 -7.01 -14.65
N LYS A 78 -0.71 -6.66 -13.53
CA LYS A 78 -2.12 -6.95 -13.26
C LYS A 78 -3.07 -5.90 -13.82
N ASN A 79 -2.56 -4.81 -14.41
CA ASN A 79 -3.32 -3.72 -14.99
C ASN A 79 -4.44 -3.21 -14.06
N TYR A 80 -4.11 -3.04 -12.77
CA TYR A 80 -5.10 -2.61 -11.77
C TYR A 80 -5.63 -1.19 -12.03
N ALA A 81 -4.84 -0.35 -12.71
CA ALA A 81 -5.22 1.00 -13.10
C ALA A 81 -6.38 1.07 -14.09
N ASP A 82 -6.57 0.06 -14.97
CA ASP A 82 -7.56 0.09 -16.07
C ASP A 82 -8.97 0.44 -15.59
N SER A 83 -9.39 -0.13 -14.46
CA SER A 83 -10.73 0.06 -13.89
C SER A 83 -10.99 1.47 -13.34
N TYR A 84 -9.95 2.30 -13.27
CA TYR A 84 -10.01 3.65 -12.72
C TYR A 84 -9.77 4.75 -13.77
N LEU A 85 -9.39 4.42 -15.01
CA LEU A 85 -9.07 5.39 -16.06
C LEU A 85 -10.28 6.23 -16.53
N GLN A 86 -11.49 5.70 -16.40
CA GLN A 86 -12.71 6.41 -16.78
C GLN A 86 -13.23 7.34 -15.67
N LYS A 87 -12.71 7.22 -14.44
CA LYS A 87 -12.98 8.19 -13.40
C LYS A 87 -12.13 9.42 -13.74
N SER A 88 -12.69 10.61 -13.79
CA SER A 88 -11.95 11.88 -14.02
C SER A 88 -11.02 12.23 -12.84
N LYS A 89 -10.16 11.28 -12.45
CA LYS A 89 -9.24 11.32 -11.32
C LYS A 89 -7.88 10.86 -11.82
N THR A 90 -6.82 11.51 -11.36
CA THR A 90 -5.45 11.07 -11.63
C THR A 90 -5.16 9.78 -10.88
N VAL A 91 -4.65 8.77 -11.59
CA VAL A 91 -4.28 7.48 -10.98
C VAL A 91 -2.79 7.52 -10.65
N HIS A 92 -2.47 7.18 -9.40
CA HIS A 92 -1.11 7.05 -8.89
C HIS A 92 -0.88 5.62 -8.44
N LEU A 93 0.29 5.09 -8.79
CA LEU A 93 0.75 3.79 -8.33
C LEU A 93 1.73 4.01 -7.18
N MET A 94 1.60 3.25 -6.10
CA MET A 94 2.51 3.33 -4.96
C MET A 94 2.94 1.94 -4.53
N GLY A 95 4.24 1.67 -4.60
CA GLY A 95 4.86 0.46 -4.09
C GLY A 95 5.55 0.76 -2.79
N ILE A 96 5.29 0.01 -1.72
CA ILE A 96 5.92 0.21 -0.42
C ILE A 96 6.55 -1.10 0.04
N ASN A 97 7.81 -1.05 0.41
CA ASN A 97 8.53 -2.20 0.93
C ASN A 97 8.90 -1.96 2.40
N PHE A 98 8.61 -2.97 3.22
CA PHE A 98 8.94 -2.99 4.63
C PHE A 98 10.16 -3.88 4.87
N ASP A 99 11.00 -3.45 5.80
CA ASP A 99 12.06 -4.26 6.39
C ASP A 99 11.52 -4.81 7.72
N THR A 100 11.37 -6.13 7.80
CA THR A 100 10.78 -6.80 8.96
C THR A 100 11.68 -6.75 10.18
N GLU A 101 13.00 -6.67 9.98
CA GLU A 101 13.99 -6.58 11.07
C GLU A 101 14.03 -5.17 11.64
N LYS A 102 14.09 -4.15 10.77
CA LYS A 102 14.01 -2.73 11.17
C LYS A 102 12.60 -2.32 11.57
N ARG A 103 11.60 -3.18 11.32
CA ARG A 103 10.17 -2.97 11.59
C ARG A 103 9.66 -1.67 10.99
N ASN A 104 10.10 -1.33 9.79
CA ASN A 104 9.81 -0.04 9.19
C ASN A 104 9.86 -0.10 7.66
N ILE A 105 9.41 0.97 7.02
CA ILE A 105 9.54 1.11 5.57
C ILE A 105 11.02 1.25 5.22
N SER A 106 11.54 0.33 4.40
CA SER A 106 12.89 0.43 3.83
C SER A 106 12.90 1.42 2.68
N ASP A 107 11.96 1.26 1.74
CA ASP A 107 11.88 2.00 0.49
C ASP A 107 10.44 2.06 -0.02
N TRP A 108 10.17 3.03 -0.88
CA TRP A 108 8.89 3.22 -1.54
C TRP A 108 9.10 3.85 -2.90
N LYS A 109 8.17 3.61 -3.81
CA LYS A 109 8.16 4.16 -5.16
C LYS A 109 6.78 4.67 -5.53
N HIS A 110 6.76 5.75 -6.30
CA HIS A 110 5.56 6.39 -6.80
C HIS A 110 5.68 6.60 -8.30
N GLU A 111 4.60 6.32 -9.01
CA GLU A 111 4.45 6.64 -10.43
C GLU A 111 3.07 7.24 -10.67
N GLN A 112 2.98 8.24 -11.55
CA GLN A 112 1.71 8.65 -12.10
C GLN A 112 1.43 7.79 -13.35
N PHE A 113 0.24 7.20 -13.41
CA PHE A 113 -0.20 6.39 -14.55
C PHE A 113 -0.72 7.29 -15.68
#